data_AF-A0AAP5LRK4-F1
#
_entry.id   AF-A0AAP5LRK4-F1
#
_cell.length_a   1.000
_cell.length_b   1.000
_cell.length_c   1.000
_cell.angle_alpha   90.00
_cell.angle_beta   90.00
_cell.angle_gamma   90.00
#
_symmetry.space_group_name_H-M   'P 1'
#
loop_
_entity.id
_entity.type
_entity.pdbx_description
1 polymer ?
#
loop_
_entity_poly.entity_id
_entity_poly.type
_entity_poly.pdbx_seq_one_letter_code
_entity_poly.pdbx_strand_id
1 'polypeptide(L)' 'MVLSILAVVIGIIIGWIDLPALFRNKQWKEAAVYSVLLLAGITFSVIAVNLWEFPSPLKLVVWIYEPINQFLARITGT' A
#
# COMPACT_ATOMS: atom_id res chain seq x y z
N MET A 1 -8.72 -7.61 -11.73
CA MET A 1 -7.72 -7.85 -12.80
C MET A 1 -7.65 -6.72 -13.83
N VAL A 2 -8.69 -6.47 -14.64
CA VAL A 2 -8.66 -5.41 -15.69
C VAL A 2 -8.35 -4.02 -15.10
N LEU A 3 -9.02 -3.64 -14.02
CA LEU A 3 -8.80 -2.36 -13.34
C LEU A 3 -7.38 -2.21 -12.77
N SER A 4 -6.79 -3.29 -12.28
CA SER A 4 -5.41 -3.28 -11.75
C SER A 4 -4.39 -3.07 -12.86
N ILE A 5 -4.59 -3.74 -14.01
CA ILE A 5 -3.76 -3.55 -15.21
C ILE A 5 -3.87 -2.10 -15.68
N LEU A 6 -5.08 -1.56 -15.73
CA LEU A 6 -5.33 -0.18 -16.14
C LEU A 6 -4.60 0.82 -15.24
N ALA A 7 -4.64 0.63 -13.91
CA ALA A 7 -3.93 1.47 -12.95
C ALA A 7 -2.40 1.46 -13.18
N VAL A 8 -1.83 0.28 -13.45
CA VAL A 8 -0.39 0.15 -13.75
C VAL A 8 -0.04 0.82 -15.07
N VAL A 9 -0.83 0.62 -16.12
CA VAL A 9 -0.59 1.24 -17.45
C VAL A 9 -0.65 2.76 -17.36
N ILE A 10 -1.64 3.32 -16.66
CA ILE A 10 -1.75 4.76 -16.44
C ILE A 10 -0.54 5.29 -15.69
N GLY A 11 -0.12 4.60 -14.62
CA GLY A 11 1.08 4.96 -13.87
C GLY A 11 2.35 4.97 -14.72
N ILE A 12 2.51 3.99 -15.63
CA ILE A 12 3.64 3.94 -16.57
C ILE A 12 3.58 5.13 -17.54
N ILE A 13 2.40 5.45 -18.10
CA ILE A 13 2.23 6.58 -19.03
C ILE A 13 2.61 7.90 -18.34
N ILE A 14 2.14 8.11 -17.11
CA ILE A 14 2.45 9.29 -16.30
C ILE A 14 3.97 9.38 -16.07
N GLY A 15 4.59 8.28 -15.62
CA GLY A 15 6.04 8.22 -15.42
C GLY A 15 6.82 8.49 -16.71
N TRP A 16 6.35 7.98 -17.85
CA TRP A 16 7.00 8.20 -19.16
C TRP A 16 6.94 9.65 -19.63
N ILE A 17 5.92 10.41 -19.24
CA ILE A 17 5.79 11.83 -19.58
C ILE A 17 6.65 12.69 -18.64
N ASP A 18 6.56 12.45 -17.33
CA ASP A 18 7.15 13.33 -16.32
C ASP A 18 8.63 13.03 -16.06
N LEU A 19 9.04 11.76 -15.96
CA LEU A 19 10.42 11.40 -15.61
C LEU A 19 11.48 11.93 -16.60
N PRO A 20 11.27 11.85 -17.93
CA PRO A 20 12.25 12.40 -18.87
C PRO A 20 12.45 13.91 -18.70
N ALA A 21 11.40 14.65 -18.35
CA ALA A 21 11.49 16.09 -18.09
C ALA A 21 12.36 16.37 -16.85
N LEU A 22 12.17 15.60 -15.76
CA LEU A 22 12.99 15.74 -14.54
C LEU A 22 14.46 15.36 -14.79
N PHE A 23 14.72 14.29 -15.54
CA PHE A 23 16.08 13.89 -15.89
C PHE A 23 16.77 14.91 -16.80
N ARG A 24 16.06 15.47 -17.77
CA ARG A 24 16.59 16.53 -18.64
C ARG A 24 16.97 17.79 -17.86
N ASN A 25 16.22 18.10 -16.80
CA ASN A 25 16.49 19.24 -15.92
C ASN A 25 17.55 18.94 -14.84
N LYS A 26 18.19 17.76 -14.86
CA LYS A 26 19.16 17.31 -13.85
C LYS A 26 18.60 17.30 -12.41
N GLN A 27 17.29 17.16 -12.27
CA GLN A 27 16.57 17.15 -11.00
C GLN A 27 16.49 15.72 -10.44
N TRP A 28 17.65 15.17 -10.07
CA TRP A 28 17.77 13.76 -9.66
C TRP A 28 17.09 13.45 -8.33
N LYS A 29 17.09 14.41 -7.40
CA LYS A 29 16.45 14.24 -6.09
C LYS A 29 14.93 14.25 -6.24
N GLU A 30 14.43 15.17 -7.05
CA GLU A 30 13.02 15.30 -7.38
C GLU A 30 12.55 14.07 -8.15
N ALA A 31 13.35 13.57 -9.11
CA ALA A 31 13.04 12.35 -9.85
C ALA A 31 12.92 11.14 -8.91
N ALA A 32 13.83 11.01 -7.93
CA ALA A 32 13.77 9.94 -6.94
C ALA A 32 12.51 10.02 -6.08
N VAL A 33 12.20 11.19 -5.52
CA VAL A 33 10.98 11.39 -4.70
C VAL A 33 9.71 11.15 -5.53
N TYR A 34 9.66 11.68 -6.75
CA TYR A 34 8.56 11.47 -7.68
C TYR A 34 8.35 10.00 -8.01
N SER A 35 9.41 9.26 -8.37
CA SER A 35 9.32 7.82 -8.65
C SER A 35 8.80 7.04 -7.45
N VAL A 36 9.27 7.35 -6.24
CA VAL A 36 8.81 6.68 -5.02
C VAL A 36 7.32 6.93 -4.78
N LEU A 37 6.86 8.17 -4.92
CA LEU A 37 5.45 8.52 -4.76
C LEU A 37 4.57 7.90 -5.85
N LEU A 38 5.04 7.89 -7.10
CA LEU A 38 4.33 7.28 -8.22
C LEU A 38 4.18 5.76 -8.02
N LEU A 39 5.26 5.08 -7.63
CA LEU A 39 5.21 3.66 -7.31
C LEU A 39 4.26 3.38 -6.14
N ALA A 40 4.32 4.18 -5.07
CA ALA A 40 3.39 4.04 -3.94
C ALA A 40 1.93 4.20 -4.38
N GLY A 41 1.63 5.19 -5.23
CA GLY A 41 0.29 5.40 -5.79
C GLY A 41 -0.20 4.23 -6.65
N ILE A 42 0.67 3.66 -7.49
CA ILE A 42 0.35 2.47 -8.29
C ILE A 42 0.08 1.27 -7.37
N THR A 43 0.95 1.04 -6.38
CA THR A 43 0.80 -0.06 -5.42
C THR A 43 -0.51 0.06 -4.64
N PHE A 44 -0.83 1.25 -4.10
CA PHE A 44 -2.08 1.46 -3.38
C PHE A 44 -3.31 1.31 -4.28
N SER A 45 -3.23 1.76 -5.53
CA SER A 45 -4.32 1.56 -6.50
C SER A 45 -4.57 0.08 -6.75
N VAL A 46 -3.51 -0.72 -6.89
CA VAL A 46 -3.64 -2.18 -7.07
C VAL A 46 -4.23 -2.83 -5.82
N ILE A 47 -3.77 -2.46 -4.62
CA ILE A 47 -4.32 -2.98 -3.35
C ILE A 47 -5.81 -2.65 -3.22
N ALA A 48 -6.18 -1.38 -3.46
CA ALA A 48 -7.56 -0.90 -3.34
C ALA A 48 -8.50 -1.60 -4.32
N VAL A 49 -8.09 -1.76 -5.58
CA VAL A 49 -8.90 -2.41 -6.62
C VAL A 49 -9.10 -3.90 -6.35
N ASN A 50 -8.11 -4.57 -5.79
CA ASN A 50 -8.23 -6.00 -5.49
C ASN A 50 -8.98 -6.26 -4.17
N LEU A 51 -9.51 -5.20 -3.52
CA LEU A 51 -10.17 -5.29 -2.22
C LEU A 51 -9.35 -6.15 -1.25
N TRP A 52 -8.02 -6.05 -1.33
CA TRP A 52 -7.17 -6.84 -0.45
C TRP A 52 -7.60 -6.48 0.97
N GLU A 53 -8.16 -7.45 1.67
CA GLU A 53 -8.76 -7.24 2.98
C GLU A 53 -7.65 -6.77 3.92
N PHE A 54 -7.53 -5.46 4.05
CA PHE A 54 -6.75 -4.89 5.13
C PHE A 54 -7.44 -5.36 6.41
N PRO A 55 -6.71 -5.94 7.37
CA PRO A 55 -7.32 -6.47 8.58
C PRO A 55 -8.22 -5.39 9.17
N SER A 56 -9.51 -5.71 9.32
CA SER A 56 -10.46 -4.72 9.83
C SER A 56 -9.96 -4.21 11.17
N PRO A 57 -10.20 -2.93 11.53
CA PRO A 57 -9.80 -2.40 12.82
C PRO A 57 -10.28 -3.30 13.98
N LEU A 58 -11.47 -3.89 13.83
CA LEU A 58 -12.00 -4.88 14.76
C LEU A 58 -11.10 -6.12 14.88
N LYS A 59 -10.63 -6.69 13.76
CA LYS A 59 -9.74 -7.86 13.76
C LYS A 59 -8.40 -7.55 14.43
N LEU A 60 -7.92 -6.31 14.31
CA LEU A 60 -6.71 -5.84 14.96
C LEU A 60 -6.90 -5.71 16.48
N VAL A 61 -8.05 -5.20 16.91
CA VAL A 61 -8.44 -5.18 18.33
C VAL A 61 -8.55 -6.60 18.88
N VAL A 62 -9.21 -7.52 18.16
CA VAL A 62 -9.31 -8.93 18.54
C VAL A 62 -7.92 -9.55 18.69
N TRP A 63 -7.02 -9.32 17.74
CA TRP A 63 -5.65 -9.85 17.78
C TRP A 63 -4.85 -9.38 19.01
N ILE A 64 -5.06 -8.14 19.46
CA ILE A 64 -4.44 -7.60 20.69
C ILE A 64 -5.07 -8.22 21.94
N TYR A 65 -6.39 -8.41 21.94
CA TYR A 65 -7.13 -8.92 23.11
C TYR A 65 -7.03 -10.43 23.30
N GLU A 66 -6.87 -11.19 22.21
CA GLU A 66 -6.79 -12.65 22.22
C GLU A 66 -5.70 -13.21 23.16
N PRO A 67 -4.44 -12.72 23.17
CA PRO A 67 -3.43 -13.20 24.13
C PRO A 67 -3.79 -12.86 25.58
N ILE A 68 -4.45 -11.73 25.82
CA ILE A 68 -4.91 -11.32 27.16
C ILE A 68 -6.01 -12.27 27.64
N ASN A 69 -6.98 -12.58 26.77
CA ASN A 69 -8.05 -13.53 27.08
C ASN A 69 -7.50 -14.93 27.35
N GLN A 70 -6.54 -15.42 26.56
CA GLN A 70 -5.92 -16.73 26.79
C GLN A 70 -5.15 -16.78 28.11
N PHE A 71 -4.48 -15.68 28.49
CA PHE A 71 -3.81 -15.58 29.79
C PHE A 71 -4.80 -15.58 30.95
N LEU A 72 -5.88 -14.80 30.84
CA LEU A 72 -6.95 -14.75 31.83
C LEU A 72 -7.66 -16.10 31.96
N ALA A 73 -7.97 -16.77 30.86
CA ALA A 73 -8.58 -18.11 30.87
C ALA A 73 -7.71 -19.13 31.62
N ARG A 74 -6.40 -19.13 31.35
CA ARG A 74 -5.43 -20.00 32.05
C ARG A 74 -5.36 -19.76 33.55
N ILE A 75 -5.52 -18.52 34.02
CA ILE A 75 -5.48 -18.18 35.45
C ILE A 75 -6.81 -18.47 36.13
N THR A 76 -7.93 -18.28 35.41
CA THR A 76 -9.28 -18.42 35.97
C THR A 76 -9.79 -19.87 35.92
N GLY A 77 -9.05 -20.79 35.29
CA GLY A 77 -9.30 -22.23 35.33
C GLY A 77 -10.46 -22.71 34.44
N THR A 78 -10.85 -21.90 33.44
CA THR A 78 -11.79 -22.28 32.37
C THR A 78 -11.06 -22.54 31.06
#